data_AF-A0A259M9K5-F1
#
_entry.id   AF-A0A259M9K5-F1
#
_cell.length_a   1.000
_cell.length_b   1.000
_cell.length_c   1.000
_cell.angle_alpha   90.00
_cell.angle_beta   90.00
_cell.angle_gamma   90.00
#
_symmetry.space_group_name_H-M   'P 1'
#
loop_
_entity.id
_entity.type
_entity.pdbx_description
1 polymer ?
#
loop_
_entity_poly.entity_id
_entity_poly.type
_entity_poly.pdbx_seq_one_letter_code
_entity_poly.pdbx_strand_id
1 'polypeptide(L)'
;MRECVIGQFKKIDFVTRQITIRHMRTGRDLSCSYEPLVEETLLDHPRDTLLVFGTVTRDASGQPESIGEVDHIEVVDEDPLSISAVQVGNDTIEPTEPILADVKFDEAESLYTATLLSLSVSTFAETREGLADAVESELALLWRRYATADDGRLTPAAQTLKKRMQKAFRRMPSATQTS
;
A
#
# COMPACT_ATOMS: atom_id res chain seq x y z
N MET A 1 17.62 2.68 11.10
CA MET A 1 16.15 2.54 10.97
C MET A 1 15.93 1.99 9.57
N ARG A 2 15.10 0.95 9.44
CA ARG A 2 14.78 0.41 8.12
C ARG A 2 13.70 1.26 7.50
N GLU A 3 13.90 1.68 6.27
CA GLU A 3 13.00 2.58 5.56
C GLU A 3 12.89 2.14 4.10
N CYS A 4 11.76 2.45 3.48
CA CYS A 4 11.57 2.33 2.04
C CYS A 4 12.02 3.64 1.39
N VAL A 5 12.82 3.53 0.33
CA VAL A 5 13.24 4.67 -0.48
C VAL A 5 12.89 4.39 -1.92
N ILE A 6 12.19 5.34 -2.54
CA ILE A 6 11.71 5.20 -3.91
C ILE A 6 12.64 5.93 -4.86
N GLY A 7 13.08 5.23 -5.90
CA GLY A 7 14.02 5.78 -6.87
C GLY A 7 14.03 5.05 -8.19
N GLN A 8 14.46 5.77 -9.23
CA GLN A 8 14.68 5.17 -10.54
C GLN A 8 16.02 4.46 -10.57
N PHE A 9 16.04 3.21 -11.01
CA PHE A 9 17.29 2.48 -11.20
C PHE A 9 18.17 3.14 -12.26
N LYS A 10 19.48 3.28 -11.98
CA LYS A 10 20.44 3.91 -12.90
C LYS A 10 21.59 3.01 -13.31
N LYS A 11 22.20 2.32 -12.35
CA LYS A 11 23.36 1.45 -12.60
C LYS A 11 23.47 0.39 -11.53
N ILE A 12 24.10 -0.72 -11.90
CA ILE A 12 24.51 -1.81 -11.02
C ILE A 12 25.99 -2.10 -11.23
N ASP A 13 26.68 -2.38 -10.13
CA ASP A 13 28.03 -2.91 -10.09
C ASP A 13 28.00 -4.23 -9.31
N PHE A 14 28.16 -5.34 -10.03
CA PHE A 14 28.17 -6.69 -9.46
C PHE A 14 29.44 -7.00 -8.66
N VAL A 15 30.55 -6.30 -8.94
CA VAL A 15 31.82 -6.52 -8.24
C VAL A 15 31.75 -5.95 -6.83
N THR A 16 31.18 -4.75 -6.70
CA THR A 16 31.04 -4.07 -5.41
C THR A 16 29.68 -4.33 -4.72
N ARG A 17 28.76 -5.03 -5.40
CA ARG A 17 27.36 -5.24 -4.98
C ARG A 17 26.67 -3.93 -4.62
N GLN A 18 26.79 -2.96 -5.52
CA GLN A 18 26.16 -1.66 -5.38
C GLN A 18 25.23 -1.38 -6.54
N ILE A 19 24.06 -0.83 -6.24
CA ILE A 19 23.23 -0.14 -7.22
C ILE A 19 23.29 1.35 -6.96
N THR A 20 22.95 2.12 -7.98
CA THR A 20 22.60 3.53 -7.81
C THR A 20 21.18 3.73 -8.27
N ILE A 21 20.39 4.34 -7.40
CA ILE A 21 19.06 4.82 -7.71
C ILE A 21 19.07 6.34 -7.71
N ARG A 22 18.24 6.96 -8.55
CA ARG A 22 17.92 8.38 -8.46
C ARG A 22 16.71 8.55 -7.57
N HIS A 23 16.90 9.14 -6.38
CA HIS A 23 15.84 9.40 -5.42
C HIS A 23 14.75 10.31 -6.02
N MET A 24 13.49 9.88 -5.98
CA MET A 24 12.39 10.58 -6.67
C MET A 24 12.15 11.99 -6.12
N ARG A 25 12.10 12.16 -4.79
CA ARG A 25 11.77 13.45 -4.16
C ARG A 25 12.88 14.49 -4.21
N THR A 26 14.15 14.07 -4.21
CA THR A 26 15.31 15.00 -4.14
C THR A 26 16.11 15.05 -5.43
N GLY A 27 15.89 14.10 -6.35
CA GLY A 27 16.64 13.97 -7.59
C GLY A 27 18.10 13.55 -7.41
N ARG A 28 18.55 13.25 -6.19
CA ARG A 28 19.92 12.85 -5.87
C ARG A 28 20.17 11.39 -6.23
N ASP A 29 21.38 11.10 -6.66
CA ASP A 29 21.82 9.73 -6.84
C ASP A 29 22.27 9.15 -5.49
N LEU A 30 21.69 8.02 -5.10
CA LEU A 30 21.99 7.31 -3.86
C LEU A 30 22.73 6.02 -4.18
N SER A 31 23.87 5.80 -3.53
CA SER A 31 24.52 4.49 -3.58
C SER A 31 23.83 3.55 -2.60
N CYS A 32 23.49 2.35 -3.07
CA CYS A 32 22.81 1.35 -2.26
C CYS A 32 23.59 0.03 -2.32
N SER A 33 24.05 -0.47 -1.17
CA SER A 33 24.65 -1.81 -1.09
C SER A 33 23.56 -2.86 -0.97
N TYR A 34 23.63 -3.94 -1.75
CA TYR A 34 22.57 -4.94 -1.81
C TYR A 34 23.05 -6.36 -1.54
N GLU A 35 22.13 -7.22 -1.08
CA GLU A 35 22.32 -8.65 -0.94
C GLU A 35 22.08 -9.39 -2.27
N PRO A 36 22.83 -10.44 -2.62
CA PRO A 36 22.73 -11.10 -3.93
C PRO A 36 21.32 -11.55 -4.35
N LEU A 37 20.43 -11.78 -3.39
CA LEU A 37 19.07 -12.22 -3.65
C LEU A 37 18.26 -11.21 -4.49
N VAL A 38 18.60 -9.91 -4.43
CA VAL A 38 17.86 -8.87 -5.18
C VAL A 38 18.36 -8.69 -6.61
N GLU A 39 19.46 -9.35 -7.00
CA GLU A 39 20.05 -9.21 -8.35
C GLU A 39 19.06 -9.63 -9.46
N GLU A 40 18.27 -10.68 -9.23
CA GLU A 40 17.28 -11.17 -10.19
C GLU A 40 16.22 -10.10 -10.49
N THR A 41 15.62 -9.52 -9.45
CA THR A 41 14.64 -8.42 -9.58
C THR A 41 15.22 -7.21 -10.29
N LEU A 42 16.47 -6.84 -10.02
CA LEU A 42 17.15 -5.72 -10.67
C LEU A 42 17.39 -5.95 -12.16
N LEU A 43 17.66 -7.20 -12.55
CA LEU A 43 17.88 -7.60 -13.94
C LEU A 43 16.57 -7.65 -14.73
N ASP A 44 15.49 -8.10 -14.10
CA ASP A 44 14.16 -8.16 -14.72
C ASP A 44 13.55 -6.76 -14.92
N HIS A 45 13.93 -5.79 -14.07
CA HIS A 45 13.35 -4.44 -14.02
C HIS A 45 14.37 -3.30 -14.16
N PRO A 46 15.16 -3.26 -15.26
CA PRO A 46 16.31 -2.35 -15.39
C PRO A 46 15.96 -0.89 -15.69
N ARG A 47 14.67 -0.54 -15.79
CA ARG A 47 14.19 0.82 -16.10
C ARG A 47 13.03 1.27 -15.24
N ASP A 48 12.57 0.42 -14.35
CA ASP A 48 11.37 0.69 -13.56
C ASP A 48 11.72 1.52 -12.33
N THR A 49 10.69 2.14 -11.76
CA THR A 49 10.79 2.79 -10.45
C THR A 49 10.81 1.70 -9.38
N LEU A 50 11.84 1.73 -8.54
CA LEU A 50 12.07 0.72 -7.51
C LEU A 50 11.73 1.27 -6.13
N LEU A 51 11.11 0.42 -5.32
CA LEU A 51 11.00 0.56 -3.87
C LEU A 51 12.16 -0.20 -3.25
N VAL A 52 13.10 0.53 -2.67
CA VAL A 52 14.33 -0.03 -2.10
C VAL A 52 14.26 -0.01 -0.59
N PHE A 53 14.23 -1.18 0.02
CA PHE A 53 14.11 -1.34 1.47
C PHE A 53 15.48 -1.61 2.09
N GLY A 54 15.89 -0.78 3.04
CA GLY A 54 17.21 -0.94 3.67
C GLY A 54 17.46 0.05 4.81
N THR A 55 18.70 0.09 5.27
CA THR A 55 19.14 1.00 6.33
C THR A 55 19.60 2.32 5.71
N VAL A 56 18.80 3.38 5.88
CA VAL A 56 19.10 4.70 5.29
C VAL A 56 20.10 5.46 6.15
N THR A 57 21.21 5.90 5.54
CA THR A 57 22.12 6.88 6.11
C THR A 57 21.78 8.26 5.56
N ARG A 58 21.74 9.26 6.44
CA ARG A 58 21.34 10.62 6.11
C ARG A 58 22.51 11.59 6.30
N ASP A 59 22.54 12.63 5.48
CA ASP A 59 23.53 13.70 5.61
C ASP A 59 23.18 14.69 6.73
N ALA A 60 24.01 15.73 6.89
CA ALA A 60 23.82 16.77 7.89
C ALA A 60 22.50 17.57 7.75
N SER A 61 21.85 17.52 6.58
CA SER A 61 20.55 18.15 6.32
C SER A 61 19.36 17.21 6.55
N GLY A 62 19.63 15.97 6.98
CA GLY A 62 18.63 14.93 7.20
C GLY A 62 18.12 14.27 5.92
N GLN A 63 18.73 14.54 4.76
CA GLN A 63 18.33 13.90 3.51
C GLN A 63 19.04 12.55 3.34
N PRO A 64 18.41 11.55 2.67
CA PRO A 64 19.08 10.31 2.34
C PRO A 64 20.38 10.57 1.55
N GLU A 65 21.46 9.93 2.00
CA GLU A 65 22.78 9.97 1.37
C GLU A 65 23.15 8.61 0.76
N SER A 66 22.86 7.53 1.47
CA SER A 66 23.07 6.16 1.00
C SER A 66 22.11 5.18 1.68
N ILE A 67 21.97 3.99 1.10
CA ILE A 67 21.16 2.91 1.65
C ILE A 67 22.04 1.67 1.84
N GLY A 68 22.25 1.28 3.08
CA GLY A 68 22.97 0.06 3.44
C GLY A 68 22.02 -1.15 3.51
N GLU A 69 22.57 -2.35 3.36
CA GLU A 69 21.87 -3.61 3.68
C GLU A 69 20.52 -3.74 2.95
N VAL A 70 20.50 -3.42 1.65
CA VAL A 70 19.30 -3.64 0.83
C VAL A 70 19.11 -5.14 0.63
N ASP A 71 18.06 -5.68 1.25
CA ASP A 71 17.70 -7.10 1.16
C ASP A 71 16.36 -7.32 0.44
N HIS A 72 15.66 -6.24 0.08
CA HIS A 72 14.38 -6.32 -0.61
C HIS A 72 14.21 -5.16 -1.57
N ILE A 73 13.81 -5.49 -2.80
CA ILE A 73 13.51 -4.52 -3.86
C ILE A 73 12.19 -4.95 -4.48
N GLU A 74 11.30 -3.99 -4.63
CA GLU A 74 10.05 -4.16 -5.37
C GLU A 74 9.97 -3.14 -6.49
N VAL A 75 9.15 -3.43 -7.49
CA VAL A 75 8.79 -2.48 -8.53
C VAL A 75 7.49 -1.81 -8.13
N VAL A 76 7.30 -0.56 -8.55
CA VAL A 76 6.00 0.08 -8.46
C VAL A 76 4.97 -0.77 -9.20
N ASP A 77 3.98 -1.24 -8.47
CA ASP A 77 2.92 -2.07 -9.02
C ASP A 77 1.60 -1.31 -8.81
N GLU A 78 0.85 -1.10 -9.90
CA GLU A 78 -0.43 -0.39 -9.92
C GLU A 78 -1.62 -1.32 -10.23
N ASP A 79 -1.40 -2.64 -10.22
CA ASP A 79 -2.49 -3.61 -10.37
C ASP A 79 -3.60 -3.36 -9.35
N PRO A 80 -4.89 -3.46 -9.74
CA PRO A 80 -6.00 -3.20 -8.84
C PRO A 80 -5.97 -4.06 -7.58
N LEU A 81 -6.27 -3.44 -6.44
CA LEU A 81 -6.31 -4.12 -5.16
C LEU A 81 -7.64 -4.86 -5.00
N SER A 82 -7.59 -6.19 -4.88
CA SER A 82 -8.77 -7.01 -4.61
C SER A 82 -9.16 -6.92 -3.14
N ILE A 83 -10.40 -6.53 -2.87
CA ILE A 83 -10.93 -6.47 -1.52
C ILE A 83 -11.36 -7.88 -1.09
N SER A 84 -10.88 -8.29 0.08
CA SER A 84 -11.20 -9.59 0.66
C SER A 84 -12.10 -9.45 1.89
N ALA A 85 -12.12 -10.46 2.77
CA ALA A 85 -12.88 -10.41 4.00
C ALA A 85 -12.25 -9.40 4.97
N VAL A 86 -13.06 -8.46 5.47
CA VAL A 86 -12.61 -7.40 6.38
C VAL A 86 -13.11 -7.67 7.79
N GLN A 87 -12.22 -7.63 8.77
CA GLN A 87 -12.57 -7.79 10.18
C GLN A 87 -13.18 -6.51 10.75
N VAL A 88 -14.34 -6.62 11.40
CA VAL A 88 -15.05 -5.50 12.04
C VAL A 88 -15.45 -5.87 13.47
N GLY A 89 -14.55 -5.60 14.41
CA GLY A 89 -14.73 -6.01 15.81
C GLY A 89 -14.71 -7.54 15.91
N ASN A 90 -15.83 -8.14 16.36
CA ASN A 90 -15.97 -9.60 16.41
C ASN A 90 -16.55 -10.20 15.12
N ASP A 91 -17.08 -9.37 14.22
CA ASP A 91 -17.68 -9.82 12.98
C ASP A 91 -16.70 -9.75 11.83
N THR A 92 -16.98 -10.47 10.76
CA THR A 92 -16.29 -10.33 9.48
C THR A 92 -17.31 -9.91 8.43
N ILE A 93 -16.92 -9.01 7.54
CA ILE A 93 -17.71 -8.65 6.36
C ILE A 93 -17.01 -9.17 5.12
N GLU A 94 -17.77 -9.77 4.20
CA GLU A 94 -17.24 -10.32 2.95
C GLU A 94 -17.90 -9.64 1.76
N PRO A 95 -17.14 -9.32 0.70
CA PRO A 95 -17.71 -8.86 -0.56
C PRO A 95 -18.71 -9.87 -1.11
N THR A 96 -19.87 -9.41 -1.57
CA THR A 96 -20.87 -10.28 -2.23
C THR A 96 -20.51 -10.60 -3.69
N GLU A 97 -19.71 -9.73 -4.30
CA GLU A 97 -19.13 -9.84 -5.63
C GLU A 97 -17.66 -9.38 -5.54
N PRO A 98 -16.77 -9.76 -6.47
CA PRO A 98 -15.41 -9.22 -6.49
C PRO A 98 -15.41 -7.69 -6.54
N ILE A 99 -14.74 -7.07 -5.57
CA ILE A 99 -14.57 -5.62 -5.48
C ILE A 99 -13.10 -5.32 -5.69
N LEU A 100 -12.80 -4.41 -6.61
CA LEU A 100 -11.45 -3.95 -6.90
C LEU A 100 -11.35 -2.46 -6.58
N ALA A 101 -10.33 -2.06 -5.83
CA ALA A 101 -9.92 -0.67 -5.71
C ALA A 101 -8.91 -0.33 -6.79
N ASP A 102 -9.08 0.84 -7.42
CA ASP A 102 -8.12 1.36 -8.39
C ASP A 102 -6.88 1.84 -7.63
N VAL A 103 -5.71 1.36 -8.03
CA VAL A 103 -4.42 1.69 -7.40
C VAL A 103 -3.62 2.59 -8.33
N LYS A 104 -3.07 3.66 -7.77
CA LYS A 104 -2.17 4.57 -8.46
C LYS A 104 -0.98 4.91 -7.57
N PHE A 105 0.20 5.02 -8.14
CA PHE A 105 1.38 5.49 -7.46
C PHE A 105 1.64 6.96 -7.83
N ASP A 106 1.63 7.82 -6.81
CA ASP A 106 2.02 9.23 -6.94
C ASP A 106 3.54 9.33 -6.77
N GLU A 107 4.24 9.55 -7.89
CA GLU A 107 5.69 9.72 -7.91
C GLU A 107 6.18 10.94 -7.13
N ALA A 108 5.39 12.02 -7.07
CA ALA A 108 5.79 13.28 -6.43
C ALA A 108 5.77 13.13 -4.90
N GLU A 109 4.73 12.50 -4.38
CA GLU A 109 4.56 12.27 -2.94
C GLU A 109 5.17 10.93 -2.48
N SER A 110 5.56 10.05 -3.43
CA SER A 110 6.09 8.72 -3.14
C SER A 110 5.09 7.85 -2.36
N LEU A 111 3.81 7.90 -2.76
CA LEU A 111 2.71 7.21 -2.09
C LEU A 111 1.87 6.43 -3.09
N TYR A 112 1.42 5.24 -2.69
CA TYR A 112 0.28 4.60 -3.31
C TYR A 112 -1.01 5.25 -2.86
N THR A 113 -1.98 5.30 -3.75
CA THR A 113 -3.36 5.70 -3.50
C THR A 113 -4.29 4.59 -3.96
N ALA A 114 -5.34 4.35 -3.20
CA ALA A 114 -6.40 3.41 -3.53
C ALA A 114 -7.74 4.14 -3.53
N THR A 115 -8.49 3.98 -4.60
CA THR A 115 -9.82 4.59 -4.74
C THR A 115 -10.87 3.54 -5.03
N LEU A 116 -11.93 3.54 -4.21
CA LEU A 116 -13.11 2.71 -4.42
C LEU A 116 -14.34 3.61 -4.49
N LEU A 117 -14.60 4.13 -5.70
CA LEU A 117 -15.63 5.14 -5.96
C LEU A 117 -17.04 4.69 -5.57
N SER A 118 -17.35 3.40 -5.72
CA SER A 118 -18.65 2.83 -5.39
C SER A 118 -19.02 3.01 -3.91
N LEU A 119 -18.02 3.06 -3.03
CA LEU A 119 -18.16 3.24 -1.59
C LEU A 119 -17.61 4.58 -1.09
N SER A 120 -17.13 5.43 -2.01
CA SER A 120 -16.53 6.73 -1.69
C SER A 120 -15.33 6.62 -0.73
N VAL A 121 -14.55 5.53 -0.87
CA VAL A 121 -13.30 5.32 -0.13
C VAL A 121 -12.14 5.84 -0.97
N SER A 122 -11.27 6.61 -0.34
CA SER A 122 -9.98 7.03 -0.90
C SER A 122 -8.96 7.03 0.23
N THR A 123 -7.86 6.32 0.05
CA THR A 123 -6.80 6.15 1.04
C THR A 123 -5.43 6.12 0.37
N PHE A 124 -4.37 6.20 1.16
CA PHE A 124 -2.98 6.21 0.69
C PHE A 124 -2.05 5.52 1.68
N ALA A 125 -0.91 5.03 1.19
CA ALA A 125 0.16 4.44 1.99
C ALA A 125 1.50 4.44 1.23
N GLU A 126 2.61 4.25 1.95
CA GLU A 126 3.96 4.19 1.37
C GLU A 126 4.25 2.86 0.65
N THR A 127 3.52 1.78 1.03
CA THR A 127 3.69 0.44 0.47
C THR A 127 2.36 -0.14 0.02
N ARG A 128 2.40 -1.15 -0.87
CA ARG A 128 1.19 -1.89 -1.28
C ARG A 128 0.48 -2.57 -0.12
N GLU A 129 1.24 -3.22 0.75
CA GLU A 129 0.70 -3.87 1.96
C GLU A 129 0.02 -2.85 2.86
N GLY A 130 0.68 -1.73 3.14
CA GLY A 130 0.09 -0.65 3.94
C GLY A 130 -1.16 -0.05 3.29
N LEU A 131 -1.23 -0.03 1.96
CA LEU A 131 -2.40 0.43 1.24
C LEU A 131 -3.59 -0.51 1.44
N ALA A 132 -3.35 -1.83 1.41
CA ALA A 132 -4.36 -2.83 1.69
C ALA A 132 -4.92 -2.67 3.11
N ASP A 133 -4.04 -2.58 4.11
CA ASP A 133 -4.41 -2.34 5.51
C ASP A 133 -5.24 -1.06 5.68
N ALA A 134 -4.86 0.01 4.97
CA ALA A 134 -5.56 1.29 5.04
C ALA A 134 -6.96 1.22 4.42
N VAL A 135 -7.12 0.50 3.30
CA VAL A 135 -8.43 0.25 2.69
C VAL A 135 -9.31 -0.58 3.62
N GLU A 136 -8.79 -1.67 4.18
CA GLU A 136 -9.54 -2.53 5.11
C GLU A 136 -9.99 -1.76 6.36
N SER A 137 -9.09 -0.94 6.92
CA SER A 137 -9.39 -0.10 8.08
C SER A 137 -10.52 0.89 7.80
N GLU A 138 -10.50 1.53 6.63
CA GLU A 138 -11.55 2.48 6.24
C GLU A 138 -12.89 1.76 6.00
N LEU A 139 -12.88 0.59 5.34
CA LEU A 139 -14.08 -0.22 5.15
C LEU A 139 -14.69 -0.68 6.49
N ALA A 140 -13.86 -1.12 7.44
CA ALA A 140 -14.31 -1.49 8.78
C ALA A 140 -14.91 -0.30 9.54
N LEU A 141 -14.31 0.88 9.40
CA LEU A 141 -14.83 2.12 9.96
C LEU A 141 -16.19 2.48 9.37
N LEU A 142 -16.31 2.45 8.04
CA LEU A 142 -17.56 2.76 7.33
C LEU A 142 -18.67 1.78 7.70
N TRP A 143 -18.35 0.49 7.84
CA TRP A 143 -19.33 -0.51 8.25
C TRP A 143 -19.88 -0.21 9.65
N ARG A 144 -18.98 0.00 10.62
CA ARG A 144 -19.34 0.28 12.01
C ARG A 144 -20.13 1.58 12.17
N ARG A 145 -19.80 2.61 11.40
CA ARG A 145 -20.40 3.94 11.53
C ARG A 145 -21.68 4.12 10.73
N TYR A 146 -21.78 3.50 9.57
CA TYR A 146 -22.89 3.72 8.63
C TYR A 146 -23.70 2.45 8.39
N ALA A 147 -23.06 1.32 8.06
CA ALA A 147 -23.78 0.10 7.71
C ALA A 147 -24.64 -0.45 8.86
N THR A 148 -24.18 -0.29 10.10
CA THR A 148 -24.89 -0.74 11.32
C THR A 148 -25.66 0.37 12.04
N ALA A 149 -25.61 1.61 11.56
CA ALA A 149 -26.30 2.72 12.22
C ALA A 149 -27.81 2.69 11.96
N ASP A 150 -28.57 3.22 12.92
CA ASP A 150 -30.01 3.43 12.78
C ASP A 150 -30.31 4.51 11.72
N ASP A 151 -31.26 4.26 10.81
CA ASP A 151 -31.59 5.14 9.69
C ASP A 151 -32.06 6.52 10.17
N GLY A 152 -32.76 6.58 11.31
CA GLY A 152 -33.23 7.84 11.91
C GLY A 152 -32.10 8.77 12.39
N ARG A 153 -30.87 8.26 12.50
CA ARG A 153 -29.68 9.02 12.90
C ARG A 153 -28.79 9.41 11.73
N LEU A 154 -29.16 9.01 10.51
CA LEU A 154 -28.37 9.23 9.31
C LEU A 154 -28.99 10.31 8.43
N THR A 155 -28.14 11.13 7.82
CA THR A 155 -28.57 12.02 6.74
C THR A 155 -28.94 11.20 5.49
N PRO A 156 -29.71 11.75 4.53
CA PRO A 156 -30.06 11.04 3.30
C PRO A 156 -28.83 10.54 2.51
N ALA A 157 -27.74 11.31 2.50
CA ALA A 157 -26.48 10.89 1.89
C ALA A 157 -25.86 9.69 2.63
N ALA A 158 -25.85 9.71 3.96
CA ALA A 158 -25.34 8.61 4.77
C ALA A 158 -26.20 7.33 4.67
N GLN A 159 -27.52 7.47 4.54
CA GLN A 159 -28.40 6.33 4.24
C GLN A 159 -28.10 5.73 2.86
N THR A 160 -27.73 6.55 1.89
CA THR A 160 -27.31 6.09 0.56
C THR A 160 -26.02 5.28 0.65
N LEU A 161 -25.02 5.78 1.40
CA LEU A 161 -23.77 5.04 1.65
C LEU A 161 -24.03 3.72 2.39
N LYS A 162 -24.86 3.73 3.43
CA LYS A 162 -25.29 2.52 4.14
C LYS A 162 -25.84 1.46 3.19
N LYS A 163 -26.77 1.83 2.30
CA LYS A 163 -27.35 0.91 1.31
C LYS A 163 -26.30 0.35 0.36
N ARG A 164 -25.32 1.16 -0.07
CA ARG A 164 -24.22 0.70 -0.92
C ARG A 164 -23.32 -0.29 -0.17
N MET A 165 -22.94 0.00 1.07
CA MET A 165 -22.15 -0.91 1.92
C MET A 165 -22.87 -2.24 2.13
N GLN A 166 -24.15 -2.21 2.52
CA GLN A 166 -24.96 -3.42 2.75
C GLN A 166 -25.25 -4.23 1.48
N LYS A 167 -25.21 -3.58 0.31
CA LYS A 167 -25.29 -4.27 -0.98
C LYS A 167 -23.96 -4.91 -1.35
N ALA A 168 -22.85 -4.22 -1.09
CA ALA A 168 -21.50 -4.65 -1.47
C ALA A 168 -20.95 -5.76 -0.56
N PHE A 169 -21.36 -5.78 0.71
CA PHE A 169 -20.87 -6.75 1.69
C PHE A 169 -22.00 -7.46 2.41
N ARG A 170 -21.74 -8.73 2.73
CA ARG A 170 -22.54 -9.52 3.67
C ARG A 170 -21.79 -9.66 4.99
N ARG A 171 -22.53 -9.64 6.10
CA ARG A 171 -21.97 -9.94 7.42
C ARG A 171 -21.90 -11.45 7.60
N MET A 172 -20.74 -11.92 8.00
CA MET A 172 -20.51 -13.30 8.41
C MET A 172 -20.45 -13.34 9.94
N PRO A 173 -21.24 -14.19 10.60
CA PRO A 173 -21.06 -14.44 12.03
C PRO A 173 -19.70 -15.11 12.24
N SER A 174 -18.98 -14.69 13.27
CA SER A 174 -17.69 -15.28 13.65
C SER A 174 -17.87 -16.80 13.77
N ALA A 175 -17.05 -17.58 13.07
CA ALA A 175 -17.06 -19.03 13.21
C ALA A 175 -16.86 -19.36 14.69
N THR A 176 -17.86 -19.97 15.31
CA THR A 176 -17.73 -20.56 16.64
C THR A 176 -16.58 -21.55 16.56
N GLN A 177 -15.41 -21.20 17.11
CA GLN A 177 -14.33 -22.16 17.31
C GLN A 177 -14.91 -23.28 18.17
N THR A 178 -15.20 -24.42 17.54
CA THR A 178 -15.62 -25.61 18.26
C THR A 178 -14.33 -26.18 18.84
N SER A 179 -14.20 -26.07 20.16
CA SER A 179 -13.11 -26.66 20.95
C SER A 179 -13.09 -28.19 20.83
#